data_AF-A0A0D7X109-F1
#
_entry.id   AF-A0A0D7X109-F1
#
_cell.length_a   1.000
_cell.length_b   1.000
_cell.length_c   1.000
_cell.angle_alpha   90.00
_cell.angle_beta   90.00
_cell.angle_gamma   90.00
#
_symmetry.space_group_name_H-M   'P 1'
#
loop_
_entity.id
_entity.type
_entity.pdbx_description
1 polymer ?
#
loop_
_entity_poly.entity_id
_entity_poly.type
_entity_poly.pdbx_seq_one_letter_code
_entity_poly.pdbx_strand_id
1 'polypeptide(L)'
;MNMVALSTEDKIIFENFITESSRSPEKAEVILKVFHNIAVRFNALPANLESEITEIIQFGRVGDENLDILTKGLKDVSASILTLAEEEISPSYSTGQLAKMFGVSISTINNWIAAKRFVGFVREEKNKQARINARTLWISPTGEHISLKEVATLYKENQTKLNMDKTESQINHIRYSVDMINFYEERYGNSFEHVLKEKGEPSMSNDFKWSREGKEWRAFLQEISPN
;
A
#
# COMPACT_ATOMS: atom_id res chain seq x y z
N MET A 1 9.66 -17.79 -9.63
CA MET A 1 9.26 -16.71 -10.55
C MET A 1 8.26 -15.86 -9.79
N ASN A 2 8.65 -14.67 -9.34
CA ASN A 2 7.79 -13.80 -8.54
C ASN A 2 6.75 -13.18 -9.47
N MET A 3 5.51 -13.63 -9.39
CA MET A 3 4.40 -12.94 -10.06
C MET A 3 4.05 -11.70 -9.24
N VAL A 4 4.23 -10.53 -9.86
CA VAL A 4 3.90 -9.22 -9.31
C VAL A 4 2.37 -9.15 -9.14
N ALA A 5 1.90 -8.64 -8.00
CA ALA A 5 0.48 -8.43 -7.75
C ALA A 5 -0.09 -7.50 -8.84
N LEU A 6 -1.14 -7.94 -9.54
CA LEU A 6 -1.89 -7.07 -10.45
C LEU A 6 -2.51 -5.95 -9.62
N SER A 7 -2.12 -4.71 -9.91
CA SER A 7 -2.75 -3.53 -9.31
C SER A 7 -4.24 -3.47 -9.69
N THR A 8 -5.02 -2.63 -9.00
CA THR A 8 -6.44 -2.41 -9.39
C THR A 8 -6.54 -1.95 -10.85
N GLU A 9 -5.57 -1.16 -11.32
CA GLU A 9 -5.47 -0.74 -12.72
C GLU A 9 -5.18 -1.92 -13.64
N ASP A 10 -4.25 -2.81 -13.28
CA ASP A 10 -3.94 -3.99 -14.08
C ASP A 10 -5.12 -4.98 -14.16
N LYS A 11 -5.93 -5.08 -13.11
CA LYS A 11 -7.17 -5.88 -13.11
C LYS A 11 -8.19 -5.32 -14.10
N ILE A 12 -8.40 -4.01 -14.09
CA ILE A 12 -9.31 -3.34 -15.02
C ILE A 12 -8.81 -3.53 -16.47
N ILE A 13 -7.50 -3.39 -16.70
CA ILE A 13 -6.89 -3.64 -18.02
C ILE A 13 -7.12 -5.09 -18.45
N PHE A 14 -6.92 -6.04 -17.55
CA PHE A 14 -7.14 -7.46 -17.83
C PHE A 14 -8.61 -7.79 -18.14
N GLU A 15 -9.56 -7.30 -17.33
CA GLU A 15 -11.00 -7.51 -17.57
C GLU A 15 -11.46 -6.88 -18.89
N ASN A 16 -10.94 -5.70 -19.23
CA ASN A 16 -11.19 -5.05 -20.52
C ASN A 16 -10.63 -5.88 -21.68
N PHE A 17 -9.42 -6.41 -21.55
CA PHE A 17 -8.82 -7.30 -22.55
C PHE A 17 -9.65 -8.57 -22.78
N ILE A 18 -10.17 -9.19 -21.71
CA ILE A 18 -11.07 -10.36 -21.82
C ILE A 18 -12.36 -9.99 -22.53
N THR A 19 -12.96 -8.85 -22.17
CA THR A 19 -14.21 -8.36 -22.76
C THR A 19 -14.06 -7.99 -24.24
N GLU A 20 -12.93 -7.43 -24.64
CA GLU A 20 -12.63 -7.13 -26.04
C GLU A 20 -12.38 -8.42 -26.84
N SER A 21 -11.60 -9.33 -26.27
CA SER A 21 -11.21 -10.57 -26.94
C SER A 21 -12.37 -11.55 -27.10
N SER A 22 -13.36 -11.51 -26.19
CA SER A 22 -14.58 -12.33 -26.29
C SER A 22 -15.52 -11.92 -27.42
N ARG A 23 -15.25 -10.82 -28.14
CA ARG A 23 -16.07 -10.38 -29.29
C ARG A 23 -15.72 -11.07 -30.60
N SER A 24 -14.63 -11.82 -30.63
CA SER A 24 -14.16 -12.56 -31.81
C SER A 24 -14.03 -14.04 -31.44
N PRO A 25 -14.81 -14.94 -32.07
CA PRO A 25 -14.76 -16.37 -31.75
C PRO A 25 -13.35 -16.97 -31.85
N GLU A 26 -12.61 -16.61 -32.90
CA GLU A 26 -11.23 -17.08 -33.13
C GLU A 26 -10.27 -16.63 -32.02
N LYS A 27 -10.35 -15.37 -31.59
CA LYS A 27 -9.51 -14.85 -30.50
C LYS A 27 -9.89 -15.45 -29.15
N ALA A 28 -11.18 -15.56 -28.87
CA ALA A 28 -11.70 -16.11 -27.62
C ALA A 28 -11.25 -17.56 -27.42
N GLU A 29 -11.31 -18.38 -28.49
CA GLU A 29 -10.89 -19.78 -28.45
C GLU A 29 -9.39 -19.94 -28.17
N VAL A 30 -8.54 -19.16 -28.85
CA VAL A 30 -7.09 -19.20 -28.64
C VAL A 30 -6.73 -18.82 -27.20
N ILE A 31 -7.33 -17.75 -26.69
CA ILE A 31 -7.07 -17.29 -25.32
C ILE A 31 -7.60 -18.31 -24.30
N LEU A 32 -8.77 -18.89 -24.53
CA LEU A 32 -9.33 -19.92 -23.67
C LEU A 32 -8.38 -21.13 -23.57
N LYS A 33 -7.80 -21.60 -24.67
CA LYS A 33 -6.80 -22.68 -24.68
C LYS A 33 -5.56 -22.32 -23.86
N VAL A 34 -5.04 -21.11 -24.03
CA VAL A 34 -3.86 -20.62 -23.27
C VAL A 34 -4.18 -20.56 -21.78
N PHE A 35 -5.32 -19.98 -21.43
CA PHE A 35 -5.74 -19.80 -20.04
C PHE A 35 -6.05 -21.13 -19.37
N HIS A 36 -6.71 -22.05 -20.08
CA HIS A 36 -6.93 -23.41 -19.61
C HIS A 36 -5.61 -24.12 -19.27
N ASN A 37 -4.60 -24.05 -20.15
CA ASN A 37 -3.29 -24.65 -19.90
C ASN A 37 -2.59 -24.05 -18.67
N ILE A 38 -2.68 -22.72 -18.50
CA ILE A 38 -2.15 -22.04 -17.31
C ILE A 38 -2.90 -22.54 -16.07
N ALA A 39 -4.23 -22.52 -16.12
CA ALA A 39 -5.10 -22.87 -15.02
C ALA A 39 -4.90 -24.33 -14.56
N VAL A 40 -4.81 -25.29 -15.49
CA VAL A 40 -4.49 -26.70 -15.20
C VAL A 40 -3.10 -26.86 -14.58
N ARG A 41 -2.09 -26.17 -15.12
CA ARG A 41 -0.72 -26.23 -14.58
C ARG A 41 -0.64 -25.79 -13.11
N PHE A 42 -1.47 -24.83 -12.73
CA PHE A 42 -1.53 -24.29 -11.36
C PHE A 42 -2.66 -24.91 -10.53
N ASN A 43 -3.35 -25.94 -11.03
CA ASN A 43 -4.49 -26.57 -10.36
C ASN A 43 -5.57 -25.55 -9.94
N ALA A 44 -5.82 -24.57 -10.81
CA ALA A 44 -6.67 -23.40 -10.60
C ALA A 44 -8.16 -23.68 -10.80
N LEU A 45 -8.49 -24.77 -11.50
CA LEU A 45 -9.85 -25.04 -11.93
C LEU A 45 -10.50 -26.08 -11.01
N PRO A 46 -11.75 -25.84 -10.59
CA PRO A 46 -12.61 -26.91 -10.09
C PRO A 46 -12.76 -28.02 -11.15
N ALA A 47 -12.78 -29.29 -10.72
CA ALA A 47 -12.82 -30.44 -11.64
C ALA A 47 -14.02 -30.42 -12.61
N ASN A 48 -15.16 -29.88 -12.18
CA ASN A 48 -16.34 -29.70 -13.03
C ASN A 48 -16.12 -28.66 -14.13
N LEU A 49 -15.42 -27.57 -13.81
CA LEU A 49 -15.10 -26.50 -14.76
C LEU A 49 -14.02 -26.97 -15.74
N GLU A 50 -12.99 -27.67 -15.27
CA GLU A 50 -11.96 -28.26 -16.15
C GLU A 50 -12.57 -29.19 -17.20
N SER A 51 -13.52 -30.03 -16.80
CA SER A 51 -14.24 -30.94 -17.69
C SER A 51 -15.04 -30.17 -18.75
N GLU A 52 -15.81 -29.15 -18.34
CA GLU A 52 -16.61 -28.30 -19.24
C GLU A 52 -15.72 -27.57 -20.26
N ILE A 53 -14.60 -26.99 -19.83
CA ILE A 53 -13.67 -26.28 -20.71
C ILE A 53 -12.93 -27.23 -21.66
N THR A 54 -12.56 -28.41 -21.17
CA THR A 54 -11.90 -29.44 -22.00
C THR A 54 -12.83 -29.90 -23.13
N GLU A 55 -14.12 -30.09 -22.85
CA GLU A 55 -15.10 -30.43 -23.88
C GLU A 55 -15.25 -29.30 -24.91
N ILE A 56 -15.30 -28.04 -24.47
CA ILE A 56 -15.35 -26.87 -25.35
C ILE A 56 -14.12 -26.81 -26.26
N ILE A 57 -12.92 -27.07 -25.72
CA ILE A 57 -11.65 -27.04 -26.47
C ILE A 57 -11.54 -28.21 -27.46
N GLN A 58 -12.03 -29.40 -27.10
CA GLN A 58 -11.89 -30.62 -27.91
C GLN A 58 -12.95 -30.73 -29.01
N PHE A 59 -14.18 -30.29 -28.74
CA PHE A 59 -15.33 -30.51 -29.61
C PHE A 59 -15.90 -29.23 -30.22
N GLY A 60 -15.49 -28.05 -29.75
CA GLY A 60 -15.93 -26.76 -30.30
C GLY A 60 -15.39 -26.54 -31.72
N ARG A 61 -16.26 -26.55 -32.72
CA ARG A 61 -15.94 -25.93 -34.03
C ARG A 61 -16.20 -24.44 -33.95
N VAL A 62 -15.24 -23.64 -34.41
CA VAL A 62 -15.28 -22.17 -34.35
C VAL A 62 -16.27 -21.65 -35.39
N GLY A 63 -17.41 -21.18 -34.90
CA GLY A 63 -18.41 -20.41 -35.63
C GLY A 63 -19.13 -19.49 -34.63
N ASP A 64 -19.80 -18.45 -35.13
CA ASP A 64 -20.51 -17.45 -34.30
C ASP A 64 -21.55 -18.09 -33.35
N GLU A 65 -22.08 -19.26 -33.71
CA GLU A 65 -23.05 -20.05 -32.93
C GLU A 65 -22.54 -20.51 -31.55
N ASN A 66 -21.22 -20.53 -31.33
CA ASN A 66 -20.60 -20.95 -30.06
C ASN A 66 -19.99 -19.79 -29.26
N LEU A 67 -20.20 -18.54 -29.67
CA LEU A 67 -19.56 -17.37 -29.06
C LEU A 67 -19.94 -17.17 -27.59
N ASP A 68 -21.20 -17.44 -27.22
CA ASP A 68 -21.67 -17.31 -25.84
C ASP A 68 -21.00 -18.33 -24.91
N ILE A 69 -20.83 -19.57 -25.40
CA ILE A 69 -20.17 -20.66 -24.67
C ILE A 69 -18.68 -20.34 -24.48
N LEU A 70 -18.00 -19.87 -25.53
CA LEU A 70 -16.60 -19.44 -25.46
C LEU A 70 -16.41 -18.25 -24.53
N THR A 71 -17.32 -17.27 -24.58
CA THR A 71 -17.29 -16.09 -23.72
C THR A 71 -17.47 -16.47 -22.26
N LYS A 72 -18.43 -17.35 -21.96
CA LYS A 72 -18.65 -17.88 -20.62
C LYS A 72 -17.41 -18.62 -20.12
N GLY A 73 -16.90 -19.58 -20.89
CA GLY A 73 -15.72 -20.36 -20.51
C GLY A 73 -14.48 -19.49 -20.27
N LEU A 74 -14.27 -18.46 -21.11
CA LEU A 74 -13.17 -17.51 -20.94
C LEU A 74 -13.32 -16.68 -19.64
N LYS A 75 -14.53 -16.23 -19.32
CA LYS A 75 -14.80 -15.52 -18.06
C LYS A 75 -14.59 -16.42 -16.84
N ASP A 76 -15.06 -17.65 -16.87
CA ASP A 76 -14.97 -18.58 -15.74
C ASP A 76 -13.51 -18.99 -15.46
N VAL A 77 -12.73 -19.28 -16.52
CA VAL A 77 -11.30 -19.59 -16.39
C VAL A 77 -10.50 -18.36 -15.96
N SER A 78 -10.77 -17.18 -16.53
CA SER A 78 -10.07 -15.94 -16.14
C SER A 78 -10.35 -15.53 -14.69
N ALA A 79 -11.58 -15.71 -14.20
CA ALA A 79 -11.93 -15.51 -12.80
C ALA A 79 -11.19 -16.49 -11.87
N SER A 80 -11.05 -17.75 -12.28
CA SER A 80 -10.29 -18.75 -11.52
C SER A 80 -8.80 -18.42 -11.46
N ILE A 81 -8.22 -17.92 -12.56
CA ILE A 81 -6.83 -17.42 -12.62
C ILE A 81 -6.65 -16.19 -11.73
N LEU A 82 -7.59 -15.24 -11.75
CA LEU A 82 -7.57 -14.07 -10.86
C LEU A 82 -7.68 -14.47 -9.39
N THR A 83 -8.54 -15.44 -9.08
CA THR A 83 -8.71 -15.96 -7.72
C THR A 83 -7.40 -16.61 -7.24
N LEU A 84 -6.74 -17.43 -8.06
CA LEU A 84 -5.41 -17.96 -7.74
C LEU A 84 -4.37 -16.85 -7.53
N ALA A 85 -4.36 -15.83 -8.40
CA ALA A 85 -3.49 -14.67 -8.23
C ALA A 85 -3.81 -13.92 -6.92
N GLU A 86 -5.01 -14.01 -6.37
CA GLU A 86 -5.36 -13.44 -5.07
C GLU A 86 -5.10 -14.40 -3.89
N GLU A 87 -5.10 -15.72 -4.12
CA GLU A 87 -4.86 -16.76 -3.12
C GLU A 87 -3.35 -17.01 -2.86
N GLU A 88 -2.52 -17.05 -3.91
CA GLU A 88 -1.05 -17.13 -3.74
C GLU A 88 -0.44 -15.81 -3.23
N ILE A 89 -1.16 -14.69 -3.31
CA ILE A 89 -0.67 -13.34 -2.97
C ILE A 89 -1.39 -12.75 -1.75
N SER A 90 -1.68 -13.57 -0.73
CA SER A 90 -1.92 -13.01 0.61
C SER A 90 -0.55 -12.79 1.26
N PRO A 91 -0.11 -11.54 1.50
CA PRO A 91 1.23 -11.27 2.01
C PRO A 91 1.45 -12.06 3.31
N SER A 92 2.59 -12.75 3.39
CA SER A 92 2.97 -13.40 4.64
C SER A 92 3.81 -12.43 5.47
N TYR A 93 3.47 -12.33 6.74
CA TYR A 93 4.16 -11.47 7.68
C TYR A 93 5.17 -12.27 8.50
N SER A 94 6.38 -11.74 8.62
CA SER A 94 7.33 -12.22 9.63
C SER A 94 6.90 -11.81 11.03
N THR A 95 7.44 -12.49 12.04
CA THR A 95 7.26 -12.09 13.44
C THR A 95 7.74 -10.66 13.72
N GLY A 96 8.76 -10.18 13.00
CA GLY A 96 9.24 -8.80 13.07
C GLY A 96 8.26 -7.79 12.49
N GLN A 97 7.64 -8.11 11.34
CA GLN A 97 6.60 -7.26 10.75
C GLN A 97 5.36 -7.20 11.65
N LEU A 98 4.94 -8.33 12.21
CA LEU A 98 3.84 -8.39 13.17
C LEU A 98 4.15 -7.59 14.44
N ALA A 99 5.34 -7.75 15.01
CA ALA A 99 5.80 -6.98 16.17
C ALA A 99 5.66 -5.47 15.93
N LYS A 100 6.09 -4.99 14.75
CA LYS A 100 5.96 -3.57 14.37
C LYS A 100 4.49 -3.14 14.25
N MET A 101 3.65 -3.93 13.59
CA MET A 101 2.24 -3.60 13.37
C MET A 101 1.44 -3.57 14.67
N PHE A 102 1.70 -4.51 15.58
CA PHE A 102 1.05 -4.60 16.89
C PHE A 102 1.66 -3.69 17.96
N GLY A 103 2.82 -3.06 17.70
CA GLY A 103 3.54 -2.24 18.68
C GLY A 103 4.09 -3.05 19.86
N VAL A 104 4.47 -4.31 19.64
CA VAL A 104 4.97 -5.23 20.68
C VAL A 104 6.33 -5.82 20.31
N SER A 105 6.94 -6.56 21.23
CA SER A 105 8.20 -7.26 20.95
C SER A 105 8.01 -8.52 20.09
N ILE A 106 9.06 -8.94 19.36
CA ILE A 106 9.08 -10.22 18.63
C ILE A 106 8.85 -11.41 19.59
N SER A 107 9.36 -11.31 20.83
CA SER A 107 9.12 -12.31 21.88
C SER A 107 7.62 -12.46 22.18
N THR A 108 6.90 -11.35 22.26
CA THR A 108 5.44 -11.33 22.47
C THR A 108 4.71 -12.08 21.35
N ILE A 109 5.09 -11.84 20.08
CA ILE A 109 4.52 -12.56 18.93
C ILE A 109 4.81 -14.06 19.02
N ASN A 110 6.03 -14.45 19.38
CA ASN A 110 6.37 -15.86 19.57
C ASN A 110 5.55 -16.52 20.68
N ASN A 111 5.30 -15.81 21.78
CA ASN A 111 4.44 -16.29 22.87
C ASN A 111 2.99 -16.46 22.40
N TRP A 112 2.48 -15.54 21.57
CA TRP A 112 1.14 -15.67 20.99
C TRP A 112 1.02 -16.84 20.02
N ILE A 113 2.06 -17.13 19.23
CA ILE A 113 2.13 -18.34 18.40
C ILE A 113 2.07 -19.60 19.29
N ALA A 114 2.88 -19.66 20.35
CA ALA A 114 2.88 -20.80 21.28
C ALA A 114 1.52 -20.97 21.99
N ALA A 115 0.85 -19.85 22.31
CA ALA A 115 -0.48 -19.81 22.90
C ALA A 115 -1.62 -20.04 21.88
N LYS A 116 -1.30 -20.37 20.62
CA LYS A 116 -2.29 -20.62 19.54
C LYS A 116 -3.26 -19.46 19.30
N ARG A 117 -2.81 -18.21 19.54
CA ARG A 117 -3.60 -17.02 19.24
C ARG A 117 -3.68 -16.71 17.75
N PHE A 118 -2.83 -17.32 16.92
CA PHE A 118 -2.95 -17.27 15.46
C PHE A 118 -3.64 -18.55 14.97
N VAL A 119 -4.91 -18.42 14.59
CA VAL A 119 -5.79 -19.54 14.29
C VAL A 119 -5.27 -20.32 13.08
N GLY A 120 -5.14 -21.65 13.24
CA GLY A 120 -4.69 -22.54 12.18
C GLY A 120 -3.20 -22.43 11.84
N PHE A 121 -2.44 -21.54 12.50
CA PHE A 121 -1.00 -21.42 12.28
C PHE A 121 -0.24 -22.36 13.23
N VAL A 122 0.54 -23.27 12.64
CA VAL A 122 1.48 -24.13 13.37
C VAL A 122 2.88 -23.89 12.82
N ARG A 123 3.85 -23.75 13.71
CA ARG A 123 5.24 -23.57 13.32
C ARG A 123 5.83 -24.90 12.87
N GLU A 124 6.25 -24.98 11.61
CA GLU A 124 6.86 -26.18 11.03
C GLU A 124 8.15 -26.59 11.73
N GLU A 125 9.01 -25.62 12.10
CA GLU A 125 10.33 -25.87 12.69
C GLU A 125 10.69 -24.83 13.76
N LYS A 126 11.36 -25.28 14.84
CA LYS A 126 11.72 -24.45 16.00
C LYS A 126 12.62 -23.25 15.67
N ASN A 127 13.40 -23.30 14.59
CA ASN A 127 14.40 -22.28 14.23
C ASN A 127 14.12 -21.54 12.91
N LYS A 128 13.09 -21.93 12.17
CA LYS A 128 12.70 -21.25 10.93
C LYS A 128 11.93 -19.98 11.26
N GLN A 129 12.20 -18.90 10.52
CA GLN A 129 11.41 -17.66 10.65
C GLN A 129 9.95 -17.95 10.31
N ALA A 130 9.04 -17.67 11.24
CA ALA A 130 7.62 -17.86 10.98
C ALA A 130 7.14 -16.86 9.92
N ARG A 131 6.39 -17.38 8.95
CA ARG A 131 5.69 -16.61 7.91
C ARG A 131 4.21 -16.89 8.07
N ILE A 132 3.45 -15.91 8.56
CA ILE A 132 2.03 -16.06 8.87
C ILE A 132 1.23 -15.35 7.79
N ASN A 133 0.27 -16.04 7.19
CA ASN A 133 -0.55 -15.50 6.11
C ASN A 133 -1.41 -14.32 6.60
N ALA A 134 -1.56 -13.27 5.79
CA ALA A 134 -2.42 -12.12 6.12
C ALA A 134 -3.88 -12.49 6.45
N ARG A 135 -4.41 -13.61 5.94
CA ARG A 135 -5.76 -14.11 6.25
C ARG A 135 -5.86 -14.81 7.60
N THR A 136 -4.73 -15.14 8.24
CA THR A 136 -4.73 -15.77 9.56
C THR A 136 -5.44 -14.87 10.56
N LEU A 137 -6.39 -15.45 11.30
CA LEU A 137 -7.09 -14.76 12.38
C LEU A 137 -6.21 -14.74 13.63
N TRP A 138 -6.09 -13.58 14.23
CA TRP A 138 -5.48 -13.37 15.54
C TRP A 138 -6.56 -13.20 16.59
N ILE A 139 -6.41 -13.88 17.73
CA ILE A 139 -7.29 -13.77 18.89
C ILE A 139 -6.75 -12.68 19.81
N SER A 140 -7.52 -11.61 19.94
CA SER A 140 -7.19 -10.47 20.80
C SER A 140 -7.25 -10.85 22.29
N PRO A 141 -6.70 -10.02 23.20
CA PRO A 141 -6.88 -10.22 24.65
C PRO A 141 -8.34 -10.23 25.10
N THR A 142 -9.25 -9.58 24.36
CA THR A 142 -10.70 -9.54 24.60
C THR A 142 -11.43 -10.75 23.99
N GLY A 143 -10.74 -11.60 23.21
CA GLY A 143 -11.31 -12.78 22.56
C GLY A 143 -11.84 -12.54 21.15
N GLU A 144 -11.68 -11.34 20.61
CA GLU A 144 -12.09 -11.01 19.24
C GLU A 144 -11.15 -11.63 18.22
N HIS A 145 -11.69 -11.98 17.05
CA HIS A 145 -10.95 -12.60 15.97
C HIS A 145 -10.72 -11.56 14.87
N ILE A 146 -9.48 -11.12 14.71
CA ILE A 146 -9.10 -10.04 13.79
C ILE A 146 -8.13 -10.59 12.76
N SER A 147 -8.34 -10.32 11.48
CA SER A 147 -7.42 -10.78 10.45
C SER A 147 -6.10 -9.99 10.48
N LEU A 148 -4.97 -10.64 10.17
CA LEU A 148 -3.69 -9.94 10.05
C LEU A 148 -3.69 -8.87 8.95
N LYS A 149 -4.51 -9.05 7.90
CA LYS A 149 -4.78 -8.04 6.87
C LYS A 149 -5.35 -6.77 7.47
N GLU A 150 -6.35 -6.91 8.34
CA GLU A 150 -7.00 -5.77 9.02
C GLU A 150 -6.03 -5.04 9.96
N VAL A 151 -5.24 -5.78 10.73
CA VAL A 151 -4.16 -5.21 11.55
C VAL A 151 -3.18 -4.40 10.71
N ALA A 152 -2.79 -4.93 9.54
CA ALA A 152 -1.90 -4.25 8.62
C ALA A 152 -2.52 -2.98 8.00
N THR A 153 -3.81 -3.00 7.69
CA THR A 153 -4.56 -1.83 7.20
C THR A 153 -4.58 -0.73 8.25
N LEU A 154 -5.00 -1.05 9.48
CA LEU A 154 -5.05 -0.09 10.58
C LEU A 154 -3.67 0.52 10.88
N TYR A 155 -2.62 -0.30 10.85
CA TYR A 155 -1.25 0.19 11.02
C TYR A 155 -0.85 1.21 9.94
N LYS A 156 -1.19 0.95 8.67
CA LYS A 156 -0.90 1.88 7.56
C LYS A 156 -1.70 3.17 7.70
N GLU A 157 -2.98 3.10 8.01
CA GLU A 157 -3.83 4.28 8.21
C GLU A 157 -3.30 5.18 9.32
N ASN A 158 -2.87 4.59 10.44
CA ASN A 158 -2.27 5.32 11.54
C ASN A 158 -0.93 5.96 11.17
N GLN A 159 -0.09 5.27 10.39
CA GLN A 159 1.15 5.86 9.85
C GLN A 159 0.86 7.06 8.94
N THR A 160 -0.13 6.96 8.05
CA THR A 160 -0.50 8.06 7.16
C THR A 160 -1.02 9.25 7.95
N LYS A 161 -1.88 9.04 8.95
CA LYS A 161 -2.37 10.11 9.84
C LYS A 161 -1.22 10.82 10.56
N LEU A 162 -0.32 10.06 11.20
CA LEU A 162 0.84 10.64 11.89
C LEU A 162 1.75 11.45 10.95
N ASN A 163 1.92 10.99 9.71
CA ASN A 163 2.69 11.71 8.71
C ASN A 163 1.97 12.98 8.22
N MET A 164 0.65 12.94 8.07
CA MET A 164 -0.16 14.11 7.74
C MET A 164 -0.10 15.15 8.86
N ASP A 165 -0.28 14.75 10.12
CA ASP A 165 -0.19 15.65 11.28
C ASP A 165 1.20 16.31 11.37
N LYS A 166 2.26 15.55 11.11
CA LYS A 166 3.64 16.09 11.06
C LYS A 166 3.81 17.09 9.92
N THR A 167 3.24 16.81 8.75
CA THR A 167 3.30 17.69 7.57
C THR A 167 2.51 18.98 7.83
N GLU A 168 1.30 18.88 8.40
CA GLU A 168 0.48 20.02 8.78
C GLU A 168 1.17 20.89 9.85
N SER A 169 1.78 20.27 10.86
CA SER A 169 2.58 20.98 11.85
C SER A 169 3.76 21.73 11.22
N GLN A 170 4.44 21.13 10.24
CA GLN A 170 5.53 21.80 9.51
C GLN A 170 5.03 22.96 8.66
N ILE A 171 3.89 22.80 7.97
CA ILE A 171 3.29 23.87 7.17
C ILE A 171 2.85 25.05 8.05
N ASN A 172 2.21 24.77 9.20
CA ASN A 172 1.80 25.81 10.13
C ASN A 172 3.00 26.55 10.73
N HIS A 173 4.09 25.83 11.00
CA HIS A 173 5.34 26.42 11.45
C HIS A 173 5.95 27.36 10.40
N ILE A 174 6.03 26.92 9.14
CA ILE A 174 6.52 27.76 8.02
C ILE A 174 5.66 29.01 7.85
N ARG A 175 4.31 28.88 7.92
CA ARG A 175 3.40 30.02 7.85
C ARG A 175 3.68 31.05 8.95
N TYR A 176 3.84 30.58 10.19
CA TYR A 176 4.18 31.44 11.32
C TYR A 176 5.51 32.18 11.09
N SER A 177 6.56 31.49 10.63
CA SER A 177 7.85 32.13 10.34
C SER A 177 7.74 33.19 9.23
N VAL A 178 6.94 32.95 8.19
CA VAL A 178 6.66 33.94 7.13
C VAL A 178 5.89 35.15 7.67
N ASP A 179 4.86 34.94 8.49
CA ASP A 179 4.08 36.03 9.09
C ASP A 179 4.97 36.91 9.99
N MET A 180 5.88 36.29 10.75
CA MET A 180 6.84 37.02 11.58
C MET A 180 7.86 37.82 10.76
N ILE A 181 8.33 37.29 9.62
CA ILE A 181 9.21 38.02 8.71
C ILE A 181 8.49 39.25 8.14
N ASN A 182 7.27 39.08 7.62
CA ASN A 182 6.46 40.18 7.09
C ASN A 182 6.20 41.25 8.16
N PHE A 183 5.87 40.82 9.39
CA PHE A 183 5.69 41.73 10.51
C PHE A 183 6.93 42.59 10.78
N TYR A 184 8.12 42.00 10.72
CA TYR A 184 9.36 42.75 10.91
C TYR A 184 9.69 43.66 9.73
N GLU A 185 9.47 43.22 8.48
CA GLU A 185 9.63 44.07 7.29
C GLU A 185 8.72 45.29 7.33
N GLU A 186 7.44 45.11 7.69
CA GLU A 186 6.49 46.21 7.86
C GLU A 186 6.91 47.15 9.01
N ARG A 187 7.33 46.58 10.15
CA ARG A 187 7.73 47.35 11.32
C ARG A 187 8.98 48.20 11.07
N TYR A 188 9.94 47.69 10.32
CA TYR A 188 11.20 48.39 10.04
C TYR A 188 11.19 49.10 8.68
N GLY A 189 10.14 48.89 7.86
CA GLY A 189 9.90 49.57 6.59
C GLY A 189 10.80 49.12 5.44
N ASN A 190 11.56 48.03 5.60
CA ASN A 190 12.52 47.54 4.61
C ASN A 190 12.90 46.08 4.88
N SER A 191 13.65 45.45 3.96
CA SER A 191 14.18 44.08 4.13
C SER A 191 15.22 44.00 5.23
N PHE A 192 15.42 42.79 5.78
CA PHE A 192 16.40 42.56 6.85
C PHE A 192 17.81 43.05 6.46
N GLU A 193 18.24 42.81 5.22
CA GLU A 193 19.57 43.20 4.74
C GLU A 193 19.74 44.72 4.69
N HIS A 194 18.68 45.45 4.34
CA HIS A 194 18.71 46.92 4.34
C HIS A 194 18.77 47.46 5.76
N VAL A 195 17.90 46.95 6.64
CA VAL A 195 17.87 47.35 8.05
C VAL A 195 19.19 47.00 8.74
N LEU A 196 19.80 45.86 8.40
CA LEU A 196 21.11 45.44 8.90
C LEU A 196 22.23 46.39 8.46
N LYS A 197 22.21 46.89 7.22
CA LYS A 197 23.17 47.89 6.74
C LYS A 197 23.02 49.24 7.44
N GLU A 198 21.79 49.63 7.77
CA GLU A 198 21.50 50.92 8.42
C GLU A 198 21.76 50.90 9.93
N LYS A 199 21.29 49.84 10.62
CA LYS A 199 21.33 49.72 12.08
C LYS A 199 22.52 48.90 12.60
N GLY A 200 23.24 48.22 11.72
CA GLY A 200 24.36 47.33 12.07
C GLY A 200 23.90 46.03 12.74
N GLU A 201 24.88 45.20 13.12
CA GLU A 201 24.64 43.87 13.69
C GLU A 201 23.78 43.92 14.97
N PRO A 202 22.63 43.21 15.04
CA PRO A 202 21.78 43.15 16.23
C PRO A 202 22.53 42.70 17.49
N SER A 203 23.49 41.77 17.35
CA SER A 203 24.32 41.28 18.46
C SER A 203 25.23 42.35 19.07
N MET A 204 25.52 43.41 18.32
CA MET A 204 26.46 44.48 18.70
C MET A 204 25.75 45.83 18.93
N SER A 205 24.42 45.88 18.79
CA SER A 205 23.66 47.12 18.89
C SER A 205 23.32 47.49 20.33
N ASN A 206 23.43 48.79 20.64
CA ASN A 206 22.95 49.37 21.90
C ASN A 206 21.43 49.67 21.90
N ASP A 207 20.77 49.58 20.73
CA ASP A 207 19.31 49.63 20.63
C ASP A 207 18.75 48.28 21.09
N PHE A 208 18.26 48.22 22.33
CA PHE A 208 17.73 46.99 22.93
C PHE A 208 16.62 46.35 22.09
N LYS A 209 15.78 47.16 21.44
CA LYS A 209 14.68 46.65 20.62
C LYS A 209 15.24 46.00 19.36
N TRP A 210 16.14 46.67 18.65
CA TRP A 210 16.81 46.09 17.48
C TRP A 210 17.66 44.87 17.83
N SER A 211 18.36 44.87 18.97
CA SER A 211 19.19 43.75 19.39
C SER A 211 18.40 42.46 19.58
N ARG A 212 17.17 42.55 20.10
CA ARG A 212 16.28 41.40 20.26
C ARG A 212 15.56 41.05 18.96
N GLU A 213 14.81 42.00 18.41
CA GLU A 213 13.94 41.76 17.24
C GLU A 213 14.76 41.40 16.00
N GLY A 214 15.95 41.98 15.81
CA GLY A 214 16.84 41.62 14.72
C GLY A 214 17.44 40.21 14.82
N LYS A 215 17.61 39.67 16.04
CA LYS A 215 18.03 38.26 16.22
C LYS A 215 16.90 37.29 15.93
N GLU A 216 15.69 37.61 16.39
CA GLU A 216 14.49 36.82 16.13
C GLU A 216 14.16 36.79 14.63
N TRP A 217 14.20 37.95 13.97
CA TRP A 217 13.98 38.05 12.53
C TRP A 217 15.01 37.25 11.73
N ARG A 218 16.29 37.33 12.08
CA ARG A 218 17.35 36.51 11.48
C ARG A 218 17.10 35.01 11.65
N ALA A 219 16.63 34.58 12.82
CA ALA A 219 16.33 33.17 13.07
C ALA A 219 15.21 32.65 12.17
N PHE A 220 14.13 33.42 11.99
CA PHE A 220 13.06 33.05 11.06
C PHE A 220 13.54 32.99 9.60
N LEU A 221 14.39 33.92 9.17
CA LEU A 221 14.96 33.91 7.81
C LEU A 221 15.87 32.70 7.55
N GLN A 222 16.67 32.30 8.53
CA GLN A 222 17.51 31.10 8.46
C GLN A 222 16.71 29.81 8.45
N GLU A 223 15.54 29.82 9.10
CA GLU A 223 14.66 28.67 9.17
C GLU A 223 13.92 28.38 7.84
N ILE A 224 13.62 29.43 7.06
CA ILE A 224 12.90 29.29 5.78
C ILE A 224 13.83 29.28 4.55
N SER A 225 15.07 29.74 4.68
CA SER A 225 16.05 29.69 3.59
C SER A 225 16.72 28.30 3.56
N PRO A 226 16.67 27.57 2.43
CA PRO A 226 17.39 26.31 2.30
C PRO A 226 18.91 26.58 2.34
N ASN A 227 19.65 25.74 3.07
CA ASN A 227 21.12 25.67 2.98
C ASN A 227 21.60 25.35 1.56
#